data_AF-A0A2N6ASA7-F1
#
_entry.id   AF-A0A2N6ASA7-F1
#
_cell.length_a   1.000
_cell.length_b   1.000
_cell.length_c   1.000
_cell.angle_alpha   90.00
_cell.angle_beta   90.00
_cell.angle_gamma   90.00
#
_symmetry.space_group_name_H-M   'P 1'
#
loop_
_entity.id
_entity.type
_entity.pdbx_description
1 polymer ?
#
loop_
_entity_poly.entity_id
_entity_poly.type
_entity_poly.pdbx_seq_one_letter_code
_entity_poly.pdbx_strand_id
1 'polypeptide(L)'
;MSKFERKPGVYLCEGCGIAEAVDMDELEEDVTGGFDFSVSHCKRAASFCTGEGYEELKKDVADGEVNQAIIAGCSPRVMTREFD
;
A
#
# COMPACT_ATOMS: atom_id res chain seq x y z
N MET A 1 13.76 6.73 -23.34
CA MET A 1 12.97 6.04 -22.30
C MET A 1 11.65 6.78 -22.18
N SER A 2 10.64 6.26 -22.85
CA SER A 2 9.37 6.93 -23.11
C SER A 2 8.37 6.69 -21.98
N LYS A 3 7.85 7.80 -21.43
CA LYS A 3 6.42 8.06 -21.12
C LYS A 3 5.83 7.31 -19.90
N PHE A 4 5.59 8.09 -18.83
CA PHE A 4 5.08 7.77 -17.49
C PHE A 4 6.13 7.25 -16.49
N GLU A 5 6.66 8.18 -15.70
CA GLU A 5 7.37 7.90 -14.46
C GLU A 5 6.48 7.03 -13.57
N ARG A 6 7.00 5.89 -13.13
CA ARG A 6 6.29 4.94 -12.27
C ARG A 6 6.46 5.43 -10.83
N LYS A 7 5.36 5.74 -10.16
CA LYS A 7 5.29 6.18 -8.77
C LYS A 7 4.54 5.11 -7.97
N PRO A 8 5.20 4.00 -7.63
CA PRO A 8 4.60 2.97 -6.78
C PRO A 8 4.37 3.53 -5.37
N GLY A 9 3.31 3.07 -4.74
CA GLY A 9 3.01 3.33 -3.34
C GLY A 9 2.49 2.04 -2.71
N VAL A 10 3.08 1.66 -1.58
CA VAL A 10 2.75 0.43 -0.87
C VAL A 10 1.90 0.76 0.34
N TYR A 11 0.80 0.02 0.49
CA TYR A 11 -0.17 0.18 1.57
C TYR A 11 -0.28 -1.14 2.35
N LEU A 12 0.29 -1.17 3.55
CA LEU A 12 0.42 -2.33 4.42
C LEU A 12 -0.75 -2.43 5.40
N CYS A 13 -1.72 -3.30 5.10
CA CYS A 13 -2.92 -3.48 5.91
C CYS A 13 -2.62 -4.28 7.17
N GLU A 14 -2.87 -3.70 8.34
CA GLU A 14 -2.61 -4.33 9.65
C GLU A 14 -3.83 -5.07 10.22
N GLY A 15 -5.02 -4.81 9.66
CA GLY A 15 -6.27 -5.39 10.11
C GLY A 15 -6.46 -6.87 9.80
N CYS A 16 -7.60 -7.41 10.22
CA CYS A 16 -7.99 -8.81 9.98
C CYS A 16 -6.96 -9.85 10.48
N GLY A 17 -6.15 -9.50 11.49
CA GLY A 17 -5.14 -10.37 12.08
C GLY A 17 -3.81 -10.43 11.31
N ILE A 18 -3.58 -9.55 10.32
CA ILE A 18 -2.33 -9.53 9.54
C ILE A 18 -1.15 -9.10 10.43
N ALA A 19 -1.32 -8.02 11.21
CA ALA A 19 -0.27 -7.54 12.11
C ALA A 19 0.04 -8.49 13.28
N GLU A 20 -0.83 -9.49 13.54
CA GLU A 20 -0.57 -10.53 14.55
C GLU A 20 0.25 -11.70 13.97
N ALA A 21 0.26 -11.85 12.66
CA ALA A 21 0.90 -12.96 11.95
C ALA A 21 2.20 -12.57 11.24
N VAL A 22 2.37 -11.29 10.92
CA VAL A 22 3.49 -10.74 10.14
C VAL A 22 4.10 -9.57 10.90
N ASP A 23 5.43 -9.49 10.90
CA ASP A 23 6.14 -8.33 11.46
C ASP A 23 6.04 -7.15 10.47
N MET A 24 5.24 -6.16 10.84
CA MET A 24 4.94 -5.03 9.96
C MET A 24 6.07 -4.01 9.90
N ASP A 25 6.88 -3.91 10.96
CA ASP A 25 8.04 -3.02 11.01
C ASP A 25 9.15 -3.59 10.10
N GLU A 26 9.47 -4.89 10.21
CA GLU A 26 10.43 -5.54 9.30
C GLU A 26 9.98 -5.44 7.83
N LEU A 27 8.69 -5.63 7.57
CA LEU A 27 8.13 -5.51 6.22
C LEU A 27 8.21 -4.07 5.67
N GLU A 28 7.95 -3.06 6.50
CA GLU A 28 8.08 -1.65 6.11
C GLU A 28 9.55 -1.30 5.82
N GLU A 29 10.49 -1.78 6.64
CA GLU A 29 11.93 -1.62 6.42
C GLU A 29 12.38 -2.28 5.11
N ASP A 30 11.92 -3.49 4.80
CA ASP A 30 12.25 -4.16 3.53
C ASP A 30 11.68 -3.41 2.32
N VAL A 31 10.45 -2.89 2.42
CA VAL A 31 9.79 -2.13 1.35
C VAL A 31 10.50 -0.80 1.08
N THR A 32 10.94 -0.10 2.13
CA THR A 32 11.56 1.23 2.03
C THR A 32 13.08 1.17 1.86
N GLY A 33 13.72 0.11 2.33
CA GLY A 33 15.18 -0.07 2.38
C GLY A 33 15.78 -0.95 1.28
N GLY A 34 14.97 -1.64 0.48
CA GLY A 34 15.43 -2.54 -0.58
C GLY A 34 16.31 -1.85 -1.65
N PHE A 35 17.51 -2.41 -1.90
CA PHE A 35 18.54 -1.80 -2.77
C PHE A 35 18.15 -1.59 -4.24
N ASP A 36 17.23 -2.39 -4.80
CA ASP A 36 16.93 -2.40 -6.25
C ASP A 36 15.49 -1.93 -6.58
N PHE A 37 14.57 -1.97 -5.61
CA PHE A 37 13.13 -1.68 -5.80
C PHE A 37 12.47 -1.00 -4.60
N SER A 38 13.20 -0.20 -3.83
CA SER A 38 12.60 0.51 -2.70
C SER A 38 11.47 1.44 -3.15
N VAL A 39 10.38 1.40 -2.40
CA VAL A 39 9.25 2.29 -2.58
C VAL A 39 9.27 3.30 -1.44
N SER A 40 9.59 4.55 -1.75
CA SER A 40 9.64 5.62 -0.74
C SER A 40 8.27 5.95 -0.15
N HIS A 41 7.20 5.64 -0.87
CA HIS A 41 5.83 5.84 -0.42
C HIS A 41 5.27 4.55 0.18
N CYS A 42 5.52 4.32 1.47
CA CYS A 42 4.97 3.20 2.23
C CYS A 42 4.08 3.74 3.34
N LYS A 43 2.85 3.23 3.45
CA LYS A 43 1.91 3.59 4.51
C LYS A 43 1.32 2.35 5.15
N ARG A 44 1.09 2.41 6.46
CA ARG A 44 0.44 1.37 7.25
C ARG A 44 -0.84 1.89 7.88
N ALA A 45 -1.87 1.04 7.88
CA ALA A 45 -3.14 1.36 8.52
C ALA A 45 -3.87 0.09 8.96
N ALA A 46 -4.68 0.22 10.00
CA ALA A 46 -5.55 -0.84 10.50
C ALA A 46 -6.53 -1.36 9.43
N SER A 47 -6.95 -0.52 8.49
CA SER A 47 -7.78 -0.96 7.36
C SER A 47 -7.62 -0.04 6.16
N PHE A 48 -7.31 -0.61 5.00
CA PHE A 48 -7.31 0.12 3.73
C PHE A 48 -8.61 -0.07 2.94
N CYS A 49 -9.43 -1.06 3.26
CA CYS A 49 -10.70 -1.30 2.57
C CYS A 49 -11.85 -0.38 3.00
N THR A 50 -11.72 0.25 4.18
CA THR A 50 -12.73 1.13 4.77
C THR A 50 -12.08 2.18 5.65
N GLY A 51 -12.78 3.28 5.90
CA GLY A 51 -12.36 4.30 6.87
C GLY A 51 -11.19 5.15 6.39
N GLU A 52 -10.39 5.62 7.37
CA GLU A 52 -9.36 6.64 7.14
C GLU A 52 -8.25 6.18 6.20
N GLY A 53 -7.82 4.91 6.28
CA GLY A 53 -6.78 4.38 5.39
C GLY A 53 -7.22 4.34 3.91
N TYR A 54 -8.50 4.09 3.65
CA TYR A 54 -9.04 4.14 2.29
C TYR A 54 -9.10 5.57 1.73
N GLU A 55 -9.51 6.53 2.56
CA GLU A 55 -9.53 7.94 2.17
C GLU A 55 -8.14 8.48 1.91
N GLU A 56 -7.15 8.07 2.70
CA GLU A 56 -5.76 8.43 2.50
C GLU A 56 -5.20 7.85 1.19
N LEU A 57 -5.42 6.56 0.94
CA LEU A 57 -5.04 5.93 -0.34
C LEU A 57 -5.66 6.66 -1.53
N LYS A 58 -6.95 7.05 -1.44
CA LYS A 58 -7.60 7.83 -2.50
C LYS A 58 -6.99 9.21 -2.69
N LYS A 59 -6.62 9.89 -1.59
CA LYS A 59 -5.96 11.20 -1.65
C LYS A 59 -4.60 11.10 -2.33
N ASP A 60 -3.77 10.13 -1.95
CA ASP A 60 -2.43 9.94 -2.53
C ASP A 60 -2.49 9.71 -4.05
N VAL A 61 -3.49 8.93 -4.50
CA VAL A 61 -3.73 8.71 -5.93
C VAL A 61 -4.25 9.97 -6.62
N ALA A 62 -5.15 10.73 -5.96
CA ALA A 62 -5.72 11.96 -6.52
C ALA A 62 -4.70 13.10 -6.63
N ASP A 63 -3.80 13.24 -5.65
CA ASP A 63 -2.71 14.22 -5.65
C ASP A 63 -1.57 13.84 -6.63
N GLY A 64 -1.63 12.62 -7.21
CA GLY A 64 -0.60 12.12 -8.12
C GLY A 64 0.74 11.84 -7.44
N GLU A 65 0.70 11.68 -6.12
CA GLU A 65 1.81 11.19 -5.29
C GLU A 65 2.10 9.73 -5.67
N VAL A 66 1.04 8.96 -5.92
CA VAL A 66 1.10 7.56 -6.33
C VAL A 66 0.32 7.35 -7.63
N ASN A 67 0.90 6.63 -8.58
CA ASN A 67 0.18 6.19 -9.79
C ASN A 67 0.04 4.67 -9.91
N GLN A 68 0.63 3.94 -8.97
CA GLN A 68 0.53 2.50 -8.84
C GLN A 68 0.39 2.16 -7.36
N ALA A 69 -0.85 1.99 -6.91
CA ALA A 69 -1.13 1.53 -5.55
C ALA A 69 -0.92 0.02 -5.46
N ILE A 70 -0.07 -0.40 -4.53
CA ILE A 70 0.17 -1.80 -4.17
C ILE A 70 -0.42 -2.00 -2.78
N ILE A 71 -1.48 -2.79 -2.68
CA ILE A 71 -2.20 -3.02 -1.42
C ILE A 71 -1.79 -4.38 -0.88
N ALA A 72 -0.96 -4.39 0.17
CA ALA A 72 -0.58 -5.60 0.89
C ALA A 72 -1.61 -5.84 2.00
N GLY A 73 -2.67 -6.57 1.67
CA GLY A 73 -3.75 -6.83 2.61
C GLY A 73 -4.43 -8.18 2.38
N CYS A 74 -5.75 -8.19 2.53
CA CYS A 74 -6.57 -9.38 2.41
C CYS A 74 -6.54 -9.97 0.99
N SER A 75 -7.15 -11.15 0.82
CA SER A 75 -7.24 -11.80 -0.49
C SER A 75 -7.92 -10.90 -1.54
N PRO A 76 -7.34 -10.76 -2.75
CA PRO A 76 -7.98 -10.01 -3.84
C PRO A 76 -9.32 -10.65 -4.26
N ARG A 77 -9.53 -11.94 -3.98
CA ARG A 77 -10.80 -12.62 -4.27
C ARG A 77 -11.99 -12.00 -3.53
N VAL A 78 -11.73 -11.32 -2.41
CA VAL A 78 -12.75 -10.75 -1.55
C VAL A 78 -12.82 -9.24 -1.74
N MET A 79 -11.67 -8.55 -1.72
CA MET A 79 -11.64 -7.09 -1.56
C MET A 79 -11.30 -6.31 -2.83
N THR A 80 -11.03 -6.95 -3.99
CA THR A 80 -10.66 -6.20 -5.21
C THR A 80 -11.71 -5.18 -5.64
N ARG A 81 -13.00 -5.44 -5.40
CA ARG A 81 -14.09 -4.51 -5.78
C ARG A 81 -14.06 -3.20 -5.00
N GLU A 82 -13.53 -3.22 -3.79
CA GLU A 82 -13.50 -2.03 -2.93
C GLU A 82 -12.38 -1.07 -3.35
N PHE A 83 -11.42 -1.57 -4.13
CA PHE A 83 -10.26 -0.84 -4.64
C PHE A 83 -10.29 -0.60 -6.16
N ASP A 84 -11.41 -0.88 -6.83
CA ASP A 84 -11.63 -0.60 -8.26
C ASP A 84 -12.00 0.88 -8.51
#